data_AF-A0A2S6C2S8-F1
#
_entry.id   AF-A0A2S6C2S8-F1
#
_cell.length_a   1.000
_cell.length_b   1.000
_cell.length_c   1.000
_cell.angle_alpha   90.00
_cell.angle_beta   90.00
_cell.angle_gamma   90.00
#
_symmetry.space_group_name_H-M   'P 1'
#
loop_
_entity.id
_entity.type
_entity.pdbx_description
1 polymer ?
#
loop_
_entity_poly.entity_id
_entity_poly.type
_entity_poly.pdbx_seq_one_letter_code
_entity_poly.pdbx_strand_id
1 'polypeptide(L)'
;MAARAAPSAKRTSAAVPAELFTRPPCKIHPSAVISEKAQITGTHTVELCEDSVLHPHSKIKAERGIVYIGKRTIICGATTVGVLEGEGNVIVGDEVTIEAGAVVEAKSVGDGTVIEAKAKIGRGAVIGKHCKITPLSEISADEQLPDYTIVYGDNQRRHDHTMADNAEIRDAQRKGQVLHIETLQKLIPNASHKWT
;
A
#
# COMPACT_ATOMS: atom_id res chain seq x y z
N MET A 1 -53.09 -31.99 0.20
CA MET A 1 -52.17 -31.44 -0.82
C MET A 1 -51.48 -30.23 -0.23
N ALA A 2 -50.17 -30.28 0.00
CA ALA A 2 -49.24 -29.16 -0.17
C ALA A 2 -47.82 -29.69 0.08
N ALA A 3 -46.92 -29.40 -0.84
CA ALA A 3 -45.72 -30.19 -1.11
C ALA A 3 -44.51 -29.84 -0.23
N ARG A 4 -43.64 -30.84 -0.11
CA ARG A 4 -42.28 -30.86 0.45
C ARG A 4 -41.45 -29.64 0.02
N ALA A 5 -40.82 -28.94 0.97
CA ALA A 5 -39.79 -27.95 0.69
C ALA A 5 -38.49 -28.63 0.22
N ALA A 6 -37.95 -28.15 -0.90
CA ALA A 6 -36.73 -28.67 -1.52
C ALA A 6 -35.46 -28.21 -0.76
N PRO A 7 -34.39 -29.03 -0.70
CA PRO A 7 -33.15 -28.66 -0.06
C PRO A 7 -32.38 -27.60 -0.86
N SER A 8 -31.93 -26.56 -0.17
CA SER A 8 -31.13 -25.44 -0.68
C SER A 8 -29.87 -25.94 -1.40
N ALA A 9 -29.72 -25.53 -2.67
CA ALA A 9 -28.58 -25.88 -3.50
C ALA A 9 -27.28 -25.33 -2.89
N LYS A 10 -26.34 -26.25 -2.61
CA LYS A 10 -24.96 -25.91 -2.27
C LYS A 10 -24.38 -25.04 -3.39
N ARG A 11 -24.03 -23.80 -3.09
CA ARG A 11 -23.23 -22.94 -3.97
C ARG A 11 -21.87 -23.61 -4.14
N THR A 12 -21.71 -24.36 -5.22
CA THR A 12 -20.39 -24.77 -5.71
C THR A 12 -19.69 -23.50 -6.17
N SER A 13 -18.71 -23.03 -5.40
CA SER A 13 -17.80 -21.98 -5.82
C SER A 13 -17.03 -22.50 -7.03
N ALA A 14 -17.54 -22.18 -8.23
CA ALA A 14 -16.79 -22.36 -9.45
C ALA A 14 -15.50 -21.55 -9.29
N ALA A 15 -14.37 -22.25 -9.30
CA ALA A 15 -13.07 -21.62 -9.37
C ALA A 15 -13.06 -20.74 -10.62
N VAL A 16 -12.97 -19.42 -10.41
CA VAL A 16 -12.70 -18.47 -11.47
C VAL A 16 -11.42 -18.96 -12.17
N PRO A 17 -11.39 -19.06 -13.51
CA PRO A 17 -10.18 -19.45 -14.21
C PRO A 17 -9.06 -18.52 -13.74
N ALA A 18 -7.88 -19.08 -13.44
CA ALA A 18 -6.71 -18.30 -13.10
C ALA A 18 -6.50 -17.27 -14.22
N GLU A 19 -6.94 -16.03 -13.98
CA GLU A 19 -6.57 -14.90 -14.81
C GLU A 19 -5.06 -15.00 -14.97
N LEU A 20 -4.57 -14.82 -16.20
CA LEU A 20 -3.14 -14.90 -16.48
C LEU A 20 -2.43 -13.92 -15.55
N PHE A 21 -1.94 -14.42 -14.42
CA PHE A 21 -1.02 -13.72 -13.54
C PHE A 21 0.30 -13.67 -14.29
N THR A 22 0.34 -12.80 -15.29
CA THR A 22 1.58 -12.35 -15.89
C THR A 22 2.39 -11.80 -14.73
N ARG A 23 3.57 -12.39 -14.51
CA ARG A 23 4.49 -11.86 -13.51
C ARG A 23 5.01 -10.56 -14.09
N PRO A 24 4.79 -9.41 -13.42
CA PRO A 24 5.31 -8.15 -13.91
C PRO A 24 6.84 -8.20 -13.87
N PRO A 25 7.53 -7.47 -14.77
CA PRO A 25 8.95 -7.25 -14.63
C PRO A 25 9.22 -6.50 -13.32
N CYS A 26 9.86 -7.15 -12.35
CA CYS A 26 10.13 -6.58 -11.04
C CYS A 26 11.61 -6.20 -10.93
N LYS A 27 11.91 -4.98 -10.45
CA LYS A 27 13.25 -4.58 -10.05
C LYS A 27 13.27 -4.45 -8.54
N ILE A 28 13.88 -5.42 -7.87
CA ILE A 28 13.87 -5.51 -6.41
C ILE A 28 15.27 -5.30 -5.89
N HIS A 29 15.42 -4.38 -4.95
CA HIS A 29 16.69 -4.17 -4.27
C HIS A 29 17.03 -5.39 -3.36
N PRO A 30 18.30 -5.83 -3.27
CA PRO A 30 18.67 -7.00 -2.46
C PRO A 30 18.32 -6.90 -0.97
N SER A 31 18.24 -5.69 -0.42
CA SER A 31 17.86 -5.46 0.99
C SER A 31 16.35 -5.39 1.24
N ALA A 32 15.53 -5.37 0.17
CA ALA A 32 14.09 -5.39 0.30
C ALA A 32 13.61 -6.77 0.78
N VAL A 33 12.60 -6.78 1.66
CA VAL A 33 12.00 -7.99 2.19
C VAL A 33 10.60 -8.14 1.65
N ILE A 34 10.38 -9.24 0.93
CA ILE A 34 9.07 -9.57 0.37
C ILE A 34 8.60 -10.86 1.02
N SER A 35 7.45 -10.82 1.70
CA SER A 35 6.84 -12.02 2.24
C SER A 35 6.45 -13.01 1.12
N GLU A 36 6.60 -14.30 1.37
CA GLU A 36 6.20 -15.37 0.43
C GLU A 36 4.72 -15.29 -0.01
N LYS A 37 3.86 -14.81 0.91
CA LYS A 37 2.42 -14.66 0.70
C LYS A 37 2.04 -13.32 0.08
N ALA A 38 2.99 -12.44 -0.22
CA ALA A 38 2.74 -11.23 -0.99
C ALA A 38 2.41 -11.59 -2.45
N GLN A 39 1.50 -10.83 -3.04
CA GLN A 39 1.04 -11.02 -4.41
C GLN A 39 1.43 -9.80 -5.22
N ILE A 40 2.28 -9.99 -6.22
CA ILE A 40 2.64 -8.97 -7.20
C ILE A 40 2.08 -9.43 -8.54
N THR A 41 1.16 -8.66 -9.13
CA THR A 41 0.47 -9.02 -10.37
C THR A 41 0.55 -7.87 -11.38
N GLY A 42 0.56 -8.19 -12.67
CA GLY A 42 0.44 -7.21 -13.74
C GLY A 42 1.46 -7.34 -14.86
N THR A 43 1.37 -6.42 -15.80
CA THR A 43 2.19 -6.38 -17.02
C THR A 43 3.25 -5.28 -16.98
N HIS A 44 3.06 -4.26 -16.14
CA HIS A 44 3.95 -3.12 -16.01
C HIS A 44 5.01 -3.33 -14.94
N THR A 45 6.07 -2.53 -15.01
CA THR A 45 7.21 -2.63 -14.10
C THR A 45 6.83 -2.30 -12.66
N VAL A 46 7.30 -3.14 -11.74
CA VAL A 46 7.26 -2.88 -10.28
C VAL A 46 8.67 -2.66 -9.79
N GLU A 47 8.92 -1.53 -9.13
CA GLU A 47 10.23 -1.20 -8.56
C GLU A 47 10.13 -1.13 -7.03
N LEU A 48 10.99 -1.87 -6.34
CA LEU A 48 11.08 -1.92 -4.89
C LEU A 48 12.48 -1.50 -4.46
N CYS A 49 12.55 -0.36 -3.77
CA CYS A 49 13.81 0.20 -3.30
C CYS A 49 14.31 -0.45 -2.01
N GLU A 50 15.50 -0.02 -1.59
CA GLU A 50 16.22 -0.48 -0.40
C GLU A 50 15.35 -0.47 0.88
N ASP A 51 15.46 -1.56 1.63
CA ASP A 51 14.83 -1.75 2.94
C ASP A 51 13.30 -1.58 2.94
N SER A 52 12.67 -1.71 1.77
CA SER A 52 11.22 -1.80 1.67
C SER A 52 10.73 -3.16 2.14
N VAL A 53 9.58 -3.18 2.81
CA VAL A 53 9.03 -4.39 3.44
C VAL A 53 7.60 -4.62 2.98
N LEU A 54 7.37 -5.75 2.31
CA LEU A 54 6.03 -6.23 1.94
C LEU A 54 5.58 -7.33 2.91
N HIS A 55 4.51 -7.06 3.66
CA HIS A 55 3.91 -8.02 4.59
C HIS A 55 3.14 -9.14 3.86
N PRO A 56 2.88 -10.26 4.56
CA PRO A 56 2.01 -11.32 4.05
C PRO A 56 0.65 -10.79 3.59
N HIS A 57 0.13 -11.30 2.47
CA HIS A 57 -1.15 -10.90 1.88
C HIS A 57 -1.25 -9.45 1.38
N SER A 58 -0.14 -8.71 1.30
CA SER A 58 -0.09 -7.47 0.53
C SER A 58 -0.26 -7.77 -0.97
N LYS A 59 -0.96 -6.88 -1.67
CA LYS A 59 -1.26 -7.01 -3.10
C LYS A 59 -0.73 -5.79 -3.83
N ILE A 60 0.25 -6.01 -4.71
CA ILE A 60 0.78 -4.99 -5.60
C ILE A 60 0.24 -5.28 -7.00
N LYS A 61 -0.49 -4.34 -7.57
CA LYS A 61 -1.16 -4.46 -8.87
C LYS A 61 -0.59 -3.48 -9.88
N ALA A 62 0.25 -3.96 -10.77
CA ALA A 62 0.85 -3.22 -11.88
C ALA A 62 0.22 -3.60 -13.23
N GLU A 63 -1.10 -3.80 -13.25
CA GLU A 63 -1.84 -4.15 -14.47
C GLU A 63 -2.07 -2.92 -15.37
N ARG A 64 -2.23 -1.75 -14.76
CA ARG A 64 -2.74 -0.52 -15.41
C ARG A 64 -1.75 0.66 -15.36
N GLY A 65 -0.52 0.40 -14.92
CA GLY A 65 0.55 1.37 -14.81
C GLY A 65 1.69 0.85 -13.94
N ILE A 66 2.79 1.59 -13.94
CA ILE A 66 3.96 1.23 -13.12
C ILE A 66 3.67 1.44 -11.63
N VAL A 67 4.29 0.62 -10.80
CA VAL A 67 4.26 0.80 -9.34
C VAL A 67 5.68 0.97 -8.83
N TYR A 68 5.95 2.11 -8.21
CA TYR A 68 7.23 2.42 -7.59
C TYR A 68 7.06 2.48 -6.08
N ILE A 69 7.90 1.76 -5.35
CA ILE A 69 7.92 1.74 -3.88
C ILE A 69 9.29 2.21 -3.40
N GLY A 70 9.29 3.37 -2.74
CA GLY A 70 10.48 4.01 -2.22
C GLY A 70 11.16 3.27 -1.08
N LYS A 71 12.23 3.90 -0.60
CA LYS A 71 13.18 3.36 0.38
C LYS A 71 12.54 3.30 1.75
N ARG A 72 12.82 2.25 2.53
CA ARG A 72 12.33 2.13 3.92
C ARG A 72 10.80 2.27 4.04
N THR A 73 10.08 1.86 3.01
CA THR A 73 8.62 1.91 2.97
C THR A 73 8.05 0.58 3.45
N ILE A 74 7.05 0.66 4.34
CA ILE A 74 6.41 -0.50 4.95
C ILE A 74 5.01 -0.64 4.35
N ILE A 75 4.70 -1.82 3.82
CA ILE A 75 3.40 -2.16 3.27
C ILE A 75 2.85 -3.33 4.08
N CYS A 76 1.88 -3.04 4.94
CA CYS A 76 1.26 -4.00 5.85
C CYS A 76 0.33 -5.00 5.11
N GLY A 77 -0.11 -6.03 5.84
CA GLY A 77 -0.90 -7.11 5.27
C GLY A 77 -2.29 -6.67 4.79
N ALA A 78 -2.83 -7.38 3.81
CA ALA A 78 -4.13 -7.10 3.18
C ALA A 78 -4.25 -5.71 2.52
N THR A 79 -3.14 -5.01 2.32
CA THR A 79 -3.09 -3.77 1.53
C THR A 79 -3.24 -4.05 0.04
N THR A 80 -3.76 -3.08 -0.69
CA THR A 80 -3.77 -3.10 -2.17
C THR A 80 -3.13 -1.82 -2.67
N VAL A 81 -2.02 -1.94 -3.40
CA VAL A 81 -1.30 -0.81 -4.00
C VAL A 81 -1.31 -0.99 -5.51
N GLY A 82 -1.82 -0.01 -6.24
CA GLY A 82 -2.00 -0.10 -7.69
C GLY A 82 -3.41 0.29 -8.12
N VAL A 83 -3.54 0.83 -9.33
CA VAL A 83 -4.81 1.30 -9.89
C VAL A 83 -5.71 0.11 -10.23
N LEU A 84 -6.93 0.09 -9.71
CA LEU A 84 -7.94 -0.95 -9.97
C LEU A 84 -8.72 -0.67 -11.25
N GLU A 85 -9.07 0.59 -11.48
CA GLU A 85 -9.87 1.04 -12.62
C GLU A 85 -9.20 2.20 -13.38
N GLY A 86 -9.13 2.08 -14.71
CA GLY A 86 -8.51 3.08 -15.59
C GLY A 86 -7.05 2.79 -15.93
N GLU A 87 -6.25 3.83 -16.07
CA GLU A 87 -4.79 3.79 -16.26
C GLU A 87 -4.14 4.83 -15.35
N GLY A 88 -2.99 4.49 -14.76
CA GLY A 88 -2.29 5.40 -13.87
C GLY A 88 -1.12 4.74 -13.14
N ASN A 89 -0.08 5.53 -12.94
CA ASN A 89 1.11 5.11 -12.21
C ASN A 89 0.92 5.38 -10.71
N VAL A 90 1.42 4.48 -9.87
CA VAL A 90 1.42 4.65 -8.42
C VAL A 90 2.86 4.79 -7.94
N ILE A 91 3.20 5.97 -7.43
CA ILE A 91 4.54 6.28 -6.92
C ILE A 91 4.44 6.47 -5.42
N VAL A 92 5.00 5.55 -4.66
CA VAL A 92 5.11 5.66 -3.19
C VAL A 92 6.52 6.14 -2.86
N GLY A 93 6.61 7.26 -2.13
CA GLY A 93 7.87 7.85 -1.70
C GLY A 93 8.62 7.04 -0.65
N ASP A 94 9.62 7.67 -0.07
CA ASP A 94 10.48 7.07 0.94
C ASP A 94 9.86 7.15 2.34
N GLU A 95 10.13 6.18 3.20
CA GLU A 95 9.71 6.16 4.60
C GLU A 95 8.19 6.26 4.78
N VAL A 96 7.44 5.77 3.79
CA VAL A 96 5.99 5.71 3.83
C VAL A 96 5.56 4.45 4.59
N THR A 97 4.50 4.57 5.39
CA THR A 97 3.91 3.43 6.08
C THR A 97 2.46 3.27 5.64
N ILE A 98 2.14 2.15 5.01
CA ILE A 98 0.80 1.78 4.55
C ILE A 98 0.28 0.66 5.45
N GLU A 99 -0.68 0.97 6.31
CA GLU A 99 -1.22 0.03 7.28
C GLU A 99 -2.26 -0.94 6.71
N ALA A 100 -2.61 -1.94 7.51
CA ALA A 100 -3.37 -3.10 7.06
C ALA A 100 -4.74 -2.73 6.45
N GLY A 101 -5.04 -3.34 5.30
CA GLY A 101 -6.31 -3.15 4.61
C GLY A 101 -6.46 -1.82 3.87
N ALA A 102 -5.44 -0.96 3.84
CA ALA A 102 -5.48 0.27 3.07
C ALA A 102 -5.43 0.00 1.55
N VAL A 103 -6.05 0.89 0.78
CA VAL A 103 -6.09 0.86 -0.69
C VAL A 103 -5.45 2.14 -1.22
N VAL A 104 -4.42 1.99 -2.05
CA VAL A 104 -3.63 3.13 -2.57
C VAL A 104 -3.62 3.11 -4.09
N GLU A 105 -4.42 4.01 -4.67
CA GLU A 105 -4.50 4.27 -6.12
C GLU A 105 -3.93 5.66 -6.48
N ALA A 106 -3.28 6.33 -5.51
CA ALA A 106 -2.67 7.65 -5.69
C ALA A 106 -1.66 7.68 -6.84
N LYS A 107 -1.60 8.83 -7.53
CA LYS A 107 -0.54 9.13 -8.49
C LYS A 107 0.82 9.20 -7.80
N SER A 108 0.85 9.86 -6.64
CA SER A 108 2.06 9.98 -5.85
C SER A 108 1.75 10.12 -4.36
N VAL A 109 2.54 9.46 -3.53
CA VAL A 109 2.54 9.60 -2.07
C VAL A 109 3.89 10.14 -1.63
N GLY A 110 3.90 11.30 -0.97
CA GLY A 110 5.11 11.96 -0.50
C GLY A 110 5.77 11.23 0.67
N ASP A 111 7.05 11.56 0.88
CA ASP A 111 7.92 10.91 1.86
C ASP A 111 7.43 11.07 3.30
N GLY A 112 7.66 10.07 4.15
CA GLY A 112 7.33 10.10 5.58
C GLY A 112 5.83 10.11 5.90
N THR A 113 4.99 9.90 4.88
CA THR A 113 3.53 9.85 5.02
C THR A 113 3.07 8.53 5.62
N VAL A 114 2.04 8.60 6.47
CA VAL A 114 1.42 7.43 7.10
C VAL A 114 -0.03 7.31 6.63
N ILE A 115 -0.34 6.18 6.02
CA ILE A 115 -1.68 5.79 5.57
C ILE A 115 -2.17 4.73 6.55
N GLU A 116 -3.07 5.09 7.45
CA GLU A 116 -3.54 4.20 8.50
C GLU A 116 -4.57 3.16 8.01
N ALA A 117 -4.88 2.20 8.87
CA ALA A 117 -5.61 1.00 8.49
C ALA A 117 -6.94 1.29 7.77
N LYS A 118 -7.19 0.56 6.67
CA LYS A 118 -8.41 0.66 5.86
C LYS A 118 -8.69 2.04 5.26
N ALA A 119 -7.72 2.96 5.26
CA ALA A 119 -7.84 4.20 4.50
C ALA A 119 -7.83 3.90 2.99
N LYS A 120 -8.53 4.72 2.21
CA LYS A 120 -8.61 4.62 0.76
C LYS A 120 -8.09 5.89 0.13
N ILE A 121 -7.15 5.75 -0.80
CA ILE A 121 -6.60 6.86 -1.55
C ILE A 121 -7.06 6.74 -2.99
N GLY A 122 -7.89 7.69 -3.41
CA GLY A 122 -8.48 7.72 -4.74
C GLY A 122 -7.44 7.82 -5.86
N ARG A 123 -7.85 7.33 -7.03
CA ARG A 123 -7.05 7.38 -8.25
C ARG A 123 -6.56 8.80 -8.53
N GLY A 124 -5.29 8.95 -8.90
CA GLY A 124 -4.78 10.25 -9.34
C GLY A 124 -4.48 11.23 -8.20
N ALA A 125 -4.85 10.89 -6.96
CA ALA A 125 -4.57 11.73 -5.81
C ALA A 125 -3.06 11.94 -5.63
N VAL A 126 -2.70 13.14 -5.19
CA VAL A 126 -1.33 13.56 -4.90
C VAL A 126 -1.26 13.87 -3.41
N ILE A 127 -0.61 12.98 -2.66
CA ILE A 127 -0.41 13.16 -1.22
C ILE A 127 0.95 13.79 -0.99
N GLY A 128 0.99 14.88 -0.23
CA GLY A 128 2.21 15.56 0.19
C GLY A 128 3.09 14.74 1.12
N LYS A 129 4.15 15.36 1.62
CA LYS A 129 5.12 14.78 2.55
C LYS A 129 4.62 14.86 4.00
N HIS A 130 5.04 13.92 4.84
CA HIS A 130 4.71 13.85 6.26
C HIS A 130 3.21 14.02 6.56
N CYS A 131 2.36 13.51 5.66
CA CYS A 131 0.92 13.52 5.87
C CYS A 131 0.51 12.34 6.76
N LYS A 132 -0.63 12.48 7.44
CA LYS A 132 -1.24 11.36 8.19
C LYS A 132 -2.69 11.22 7.78
N ILE A 133 -3.05 10.03 7.32
CA ILE A 133 -4.40 9.71 6.88
C ILE A 133 -4.97 8.73 7.89
N THR A 134 -5.94 9.18 8.69
CA THR A 134 -6.52 8.36 9.76
C THR A 134 -7.23 7.12 9.23
N PRO A 135 -7.56 6.13 10.09
CA PRO A 135 -8.13 4.88 9.64
C PRO A 135 -9.52 5.14 9.07
N LEU A 136 -9.91 4.36 8.05
CA LEU A 136 -11.20 4.48 7.36
C LEU A 136 -11.44 5.81 6.63
N SER A 137 -10.46 6.73 6.55
CA SER A 137 -10.58 7.95 5.75
C SER A 137 -10.50 7.64 4.26
N GLU A 138 -11.14 8.47 3.44
CA GLU A 138 -11.21 8.28 1.99
C GLU A 138 -10.81 9.57 1.27
N ILE A 139 -9.64 9.58 0.64
CA ILE A 139 -9.20 10.71 -0.18
C ILE A 139 -9.81 10.58 -1.56
N SER A 140 -10.38 11.67 -2.07
CA SER A 140 -11.07 11.67 -3.36
C SER A 140 -10.08 11.45 -4.51
N ALA A 141 -10.58 10.98 -5.65
CA ALA A 141 -9.78 10.90 -6.86
C ALA A 141 -9.29 12.31 -7.29
N ASP A 142 -8.06 12.37 -7.81
CA ASP A 142 -7.39 13.59 -8.28
C ASP A 142 -7.24 14.70 -7.22
N GLU A 143 -7.47 14.36 -5.95
CA GLU A 143 -7.33 15.29 -4.83
C GLU A 143 -5.86 15.55 -4.51
N GLN A 144 -5.55 16.80 -4.19
CA GLN A 144 -4.21 17.20 -3.76
C GLN A 144 -4.21 17.49 -2.26
N LEU A 145 -3.42 16.72 -1.52
CA LEU A 145 -3.20 16.92 -0.11
C LEU A 145 -1.84 17.63 0.09
N PRO A 146 -1.80 18.82 0.70
CA PRO A 146 -0.54 19.52 0.92
C PRO A 146 0.29 18.83 2.00
N ASP A 147 1.59 19.11 2.02
CA ASP A 147 2.53 18.60 3.02
C ASP A 147 2.06 18.89 4.45
N TYR A 148 2.45 18.01 5.38
CA TYR A 148 2.14 18.12 6.82
C TYR A 148 0.64 18.17 7.11
N THR A 149 -0.20 17.56 6.27
CA THR A 149 -1.64 17.51 6.52
C THR A 149 -2.04 16.24 7.24
N ILE A 150 -2.85 16.40 8.28
CA ILE A 150 -3.53 15.31 8.96
C ILE A 150 -4.99 15.33 8.54
N VAL A 151 -5.41 14.25 7.89
CA VAL A 151 -6.81 14.00 7.53
C VAL A 151 -7.42 13.16 8.63
N TYR A 152 -8.46 13.67 9.27
CA TYR A 152 -9.21 13.01 10.33
C TYR A 152 -10.72 13.09 10.04
N GLY A 153 -11.55 12.53 10.92
CA GLY A 153 -12.99 12.28 10.75
C GLY A 153 -13.76 13.20 9.78
N ASP A 154 -14.63 12.59 8.96
CA ASP A 154 -15.36 13.25 7.88
C ASP A 154 -14.47 14.06 6.90
N ASN A 155 -13.26 13.54 6.62
CA ASN A 155 -12.26 14.18 5.75
C ASN A 155 -11.85 15.60 6.18
N GLN A 156 -12.01 15.94 7.45
CA GLN A 156 -11.48 17.18 7.98
C GLN A 156 -9.95 17.17 7.92
N ARG A 157 -9.37 18.35 7.67
CA ARG A 157 -7.94 18.52 7.48
C ARG A 157 -7.41 19.51 8.49
N ARG A 158 -6.31 19.15 9.15
CA ARG A 158 -5.54 20.07 9.98
C ARG A 158 -4.08 20.03 9.57
N HIS A 159 -3.42 21.16 9.70
CA HIS A 159 -1.98 21.25 9.52
C HIS A 159 -1.25 20.70 10.76
N ASP A 160 -0.24 19.87 10.56
CA ASP A 160 0.59 19.31 11.62
C ASP A 160 1.79 20.21 11.90
N HIS A 161 1.58 21.20 12.77
CA HIS A 161 2.66 22.04 13.28
C HIS A 161 3.76 21.23 13.99
N THR A 162 3.40 20.09 14.59
CA THR A 162 4.37 19.24 15.30
C THR A 162 5.43 18.72 14.34
N MET A 163 5.01 18.17 13.20
CA MET A 163 5.90 17.65 12.18
C MET A 163 6.50 18.74 11.29
N ALA A 164 5.75 19.80 10.99
CA ALA A 164 6.22 20.89 10.12
C ALA A 164 7.33 21.71 10.78
N ASP A 165 7.13 22.10 12.04
CA ASP A 165 7.99 23.09 12.69
C ASP A 165 9.20 22.45 13.40
N ASN A 166 9.13 21.15 13.74
CA ASN A 166 10.17 20.48 14.53
C ASN A 166 10.94 19.42 13.72
N ALA A 167 12.17 19.75 13.33
CA ALA A 167 13.07 18.81 12.65
C ALA A 167 13.42 17.59 13.52
N GLU A 168 13.59 17.78 14.83
CA GLU A 168 13.92 16.70 15.77
C GLU A 168 12.83 15.61 15.79
N ILE A 169 11.56 15.98 15.61
CA ILE A 169 10.44 15.03 15.59
C ILE A 169 10.47 14.21 14.29
N ARG A 170 10.80 14.84 13.16
CA ARG A 170 10.99 14.12 11.88
C ARG A 170 12.16 13.14 11.97
N ASP A 171 13.25 13.52 12.62
CA ASP A 171 14.39 12.64 12.84
C ASP A 171 14.06 11.49 13.79
N ALA A 172 13.28 11.75 14.85
CA ALA A 172 12.79 10.71 15.74
C ALA A 172 11.86 9.72 15.02
N GLN A 173 10.95 10.21 14.17
CA GLN A 173 10.09 9.37 13.33
C GLN A 173 10.93 8.50 12.39
N ARG A 174 11.92 9.08 11.71
CA ARG A 174 12.83 8.35 10.82
C ARG A 174 13.60 7.26 11.57
N LYS A 175 14.15 7.57 12.75
CA LYS A 175 14.81 6.58 13.62
C LYS A 175 13.87 5.45 14.02
N GLY A 176 12.64 5.79 14.38
CA GLY A 176 11.58 4.81 14.68
C GLY A 176 11.28 3.90 13.49
N GLN A 177 11.16 4.47 12.29
CA GLN A 177 10.93 3.72 11.04
C GLN A 177 12.06 2.72 10.78
N VAL A 178 13.33 3.15 10.90
CA VAL A 178 14.49 2.27 10.69
C VAL A 178 14.49 1.10 11.67
N LEU A 179 14.27 1.36 12.96
CA LEU A 179 14.19 0.30 13.98
C LEU A 179 13.01 -0.66 13.73
N HIS A 180 11.88 -0.14 13.27
CA HIS A 180 10.72 -0.94 12.92
C HIS A 180 11.04 -1.87 11.75
N ILE A 181 11.68 -1.36 10.70
CA ILE A 181 12.11 -2.15 9.55
C ILE A 181 13.11 -3.22 9.96
N GLU A 182 14.12 -2.88 10.77
CA GLU A 182 15.10 -3.86 11.26
C GLU A 182 14.41 -5.01 12.01
N THR A 183 13.37 -4.68 12.78
CA THR A 183 12.54 -5.68 13.47
C THR A 183 11.77 -6.53 12.46
N LEU A 184 11.10 -5.90 11.48
CA LEU A 184 10.33 -6.62 10.46
C LEU A 184 11.19 -7.51 9.57
N GLN A 185 12.41 -7.09 9.22
CA GLN A 185 13.36 -7.89 8.45
C GLN A 185 13.76 -9.18 9.19
N LYS A 186 13.79 -9.15 10.52
CA LYS A 186 14.02 -10.34 11.36
C LYS A 186 12.78 -11.23 11.50
N LEU A 187 11.59 -10.64 11.48
CA LEU A 187 10.32 -11.36 11.70
C LEU A 187 9.71 -11.95 10.42
N ILE A 188 9.89 -11.30 9.28
CA ILE A 188 9.28 -11.69 8.01
C ILE A 188 10.29 -12.53 7.21
N PRO A 189 9.98 -13.81 6.91
CA PRO A 189 10.83 -14.61 6.04
C PRO A 189 10.95 -13.98 4.66
N ASN A 190 12.19 -13.73 4.24
CA ASN A 190 12.47 -13.08 2.97
C ASN A 190 12.33 -14.07 1.80
N ALA A 191 11.34 -13.82 0.94
CA ALA A 191 11.09 -14.56 -0.29
C ALA A 191 11.29 -13.70 -1.55
N SER A 192 12.11 -12.65 -1.48
CA SER A 192 12.42 -11.75 -2.61
C SER A 192 12.98 -12.48 -3.83
N HIS A 193 13.74 -13.56 -3.64
CA HIS A 193 14.29 -14.42 -4.70
C HIS A 193 13.25 -15.01 -5.67
N LYS A 194 11.96 -15.02 -5.30
CA LYS A 194 10.86 -15.48 -6.15
C LYS A 194 10.58 -14.51 -7.31
N TRP A 195 10.99 -13.26 -7.16
CA TRP A 195 10.59 -12.13 -8.00
C TRP A 195 11.77 -11.44 -8.71
N THR A 196 13.00 -11.83 -8.39
CA THR A 196 14.22 -11.55 -9.15
C THR A 196 14.42 -12.57 -10.26
#